data_AF-A0A5B1R8Q0-F1
#
_entry.id   AF-A0A5B1R8Q0-F1
#
_cell.length_a   1.000
_cell.length_b   1.000
_cell.length_c   1.000
_cell.angle_alpha   90.00
_cell.angle_beta   90.00
_cell.angle_gamma   90.00
#
_symmetry.space_group_name_H-M   'P 1'
#
loop_
_entity.id
_entity.type
_entity.pdbx_description
1 polymer ?
#
loop_
_entity_poly.entity_id
_entity_poly.type
_entity_poly.pdbx_seq_one_letter_code
_entity_poly.pdbx_strand_id
1 'polypeptide(L)'
;MSLSSIFSAVFGGDIHADAPEEKPEETPAEQPEEKEEEEEEEPEDIHPVLREECQESAKCKPLTEHFLHCQEKVQAGEGFKGEDCVEEMFHMMHCADNCVAPKLFSKLR
;
A
#
# COMPACT_ATOMS: atom_id res chain seq x y z
N MET A 1 24.73 -11.60 -28.05
CA MET A 1 23.40 -11.03 -28.33
C MET A 1 23.09 -10.06 -27.20
N SER A 2 22.85 -8.79 -27.52
CA SER A 2 22.73 -7.73 -26.52
C SER A 2 21.40 -7.83 -25.78
N LEU A 3 21.39 -7.58 -24.47
CA LEU A 3 20.16 -7.48 -23.67
C LEU A 3 19.21 -6.41 -24.21
N SER A 4 19.75 -5.39 -24.89
CA SER A 4 18.97 -4.36 -25.62
C SER A 4 18.12 -4.94 -26.76
N SER A 5 18.58 -6.03 -27.39
CA SER A 5 17.84 -6.71 -28.46
C SER A 5 16.67 -7.54 -27.94
N ILE A 6 16.78 -8.07 -26.72
CA ILE A 6 15.71 -8.86 -26.08
C ILE A 6 14.59 -7.92 -25.60
N PHE A 7 14.96 -6.77 -25.03
CA PHE A 7 13.98 -5.77 -24.58
C PHE A 7 13.19 -5.17 -25.75
N SER A 8 13.83 -4.91 -26.90
CA SER A 8 13.14 -4.39 -28.08
C SER A 8 12.19 -5.42 -28.71
N ALA A 9 12.48 -6.71 -28.61
CA ALA A 9 11.60 -7.77 -29.13
C ALA A 9 10.39 -8.05 -28.22
N VAL A 10 10.50 -7.78 -26.92
CA VAL A 10 9.43 -8.04 -25.93
C VAL A 10 8.50 -6.83 -25.77
N PHE A 11 9.03 -5.61 -25.87
CA PHE A 11 8.26 -4.38 -25.60
C PHE A 11 8.04 -3.50 -26.84
N GLY A 12 8.61 -3.85 -28.00
CA GLY A 12 8.48 -3.11 -29.25
C GLY A 12 7.35 -3.58 -30.17
N GLY A 13 6.36 -4.30 -29.63
CA GLY A 13 5.15 -4.69 -30.36
C GLY A 13 4.07 -3.62 -30.21
N ASP A 14 3.71 -2.99 -31.33
CA ASP A 14 2.64 -2.02 -31.51
C ASP A 14 1.36 -2.34 -30.70
N ILE A 15 1.07 -1.53 -29.67
CA ILE A 15 -0.30 -1.35 -29.20
C ILE A 15 -1.00 -0.51 -30.27
N HIS A 16 -1.71 -1.19 -31.15
CA HIS A 16 -2.54 -0.57 -32.18
C HIS A 16 -3.83 -0.05 -31.52
N ALA A 17 -3.77 1.15 -30.94
CA ALA A 17 -4.94 1.94 -30.61
C ALA A 17 -5.23 2.88 -31.80
N ASP A 18 -5.84 2.34 -32.85
CA ASP A 18 -6.33 3.09 -34.00
C ASP A 18 -7.75 3.63 -33.68
N ALA A 19 -7.83 4.91 -33.33
CA ALA A 19 -9.06 5.69 -33.34
C ALA A 19 -8.71 7.10 -33.87
N PRO A 20 -9.42 7.61 -34.90
CA PRO A 20 -8.88 8.64 -35.80
C PRO A 20 -8.97 10.06 -35.19
N GLU A 21 -7.88 10.82 -35.29
CA GLU A 21 -7.88 12.28 -35.14
C GLU A 21 -8.27 12.96 -36.45
N GLU A 22 -9.45 13.61 -36.49
CA GLU A 22 -9.76 14.68 -37.45
C GLU A 22 -10.38 15.91 -36.74
N LYS A 23 -9.65 17.04 -36.87
CA LYS A 23 -10.04 18.47 -36.88
C LYS A 23 -10.86 19.09 -35.72
N PRO A 24 -10.40 20.24 -35.17
CA PRO A 24 -11.19 21.08 -34.27
C PRO A 24 -12.10 22.05 -35.06
N GLU A 25 -13.41 22.00 -34.84
CA GLU A 25 -14.37 23.06 -35.16
C GLU A 25 -15.05 23.53 -33.87
N GLU A 26 -14.98 24.84 -33.62
CA GLU A 26 -15.66 25.54 -32.52
C GLU A 26 -17.19 25.44 -32.66
N THR A 27 -17.87 25.10 -31.56
CA THR A 27 -19.20 25.65 -31.26
C THR A 27 -19.32 25.92 -29.75
N PRO A 28 -19.83 27.08 -29.33
CA PRO A 28 -19.95 27.46 -27.92
C PRO A 28 -21.19 26.80 -27.31
N ALA A 29 -21.00 25.90 -26.34
CA ALA A 29 -22.08 25.29 -25.59
C ALA A 29 -22.13 25.89 -24.17
N GLU A 30 -23.16 26.69 -23.97
CA GLU A 30 -23.63 27.20 -22.68
C GLU A 30 -24.16 26.06 -21.80
N GLN A 31 -23.62 25.93 -20.57
CA GLN A 31 -24.22 25.43 -19.31
C GLN A 31 -23.16 24.77 -18.42
N PRO A 32 -23.41 24.55 -17.12
CA PRO A 32 -24.34 25.21 -16.19
C PRO A 32 -23.60 25.62 -14.89
N GLU A 33 -24.37 26.21 -13.99
CA GLU A 33 -24.02 26.57 -12.61
C GLU A 33 -23.05 25.59 -11.94
N GLU A 34 -21.93 26.15 -11.50
CA GLU A 34 -20.96 25.60 -10.56
C GLU A 34 -21.69 25.35 -9.23
N LYS A 35 -22.33 24.18 -9.13
CA LYS A 35 -22.61 23.56 -7.83
C LYS A 35 -21.24 23.29 -7.24
N GLU A 36 -20.84 24.11 -6.27
CA GLU A 36 -19.89 23.69 -5.23
C GLU A 36 -20.43 22.37 -4.66
N GLU A 37 -19.87 21.26 -5.15
CA GLU A 37 -19.88 20.01 -4.41
C GLU A 37 -19.12 20.33 -3.12
N GLU A 38 -19.85 20.45 -2.00
CA GLU A 38 -19.26 20.24 -0.68
C GLU A 38 -18.53 18.89 -0.77
N GLU A 39 -17.20 18.91 -0.90
CA GLU A 39 -16.35 17.73 -0.71
C GLU A 39 -16.67 17.21 0.70
N GLU A 40 -17.53 16.19 0.78
CA GLU A 40 -17.71 15.42 2.01
C GLU A 40 -16.32 14.88 2.39
N GLU A 41 -15.79 15.40 3.50
CA GLU A 41 -14.49 15.02 4.04
C GLU A 41 -14.50 13.49 4.28
N GLU A 42 -13.73 12.75 3.48
CA GLU A 42 -13.69 11.28 3.57
C GLU A 42 -13.20 10.88 4.98
N PRO A 43 -13.89 9.96 5.68
CA PRO A 43 -13.48 9.57 7.01
C PRO A 43 -12.09 8.90 6.98
N GLU A 44 -11.17 9.37 7.82
CA GLU A 44 -9.83 8.78 7.94
C GLU A 44 -9.88 7.29 8.32
N ASP A 45 -8.99 6.47 7.72
CA ASP A 45 -8.82 5.08 8.11
C ASP A 45 -8.18 4.99 9.50
N ILE A 46 -8.94 4.49 10.47
CA ILE A 46 -8.51 4.31 11.86
C ILE A 46 -7.62 3.07 12.06
N HIS A 47 -7.52 2.18 11.08
CA HIS A 47 -6.80 0.92 11.21
C HIS A 47 -5.30 1.08 11.55
N PRO A 48 -4.54 2.01 10.94
CA PRO A 48 -3.13 2.21 11.27
C PRO A 48 -2.92 2.60 12.74
N VAL A 49 -3.73 3.53 13.26
CA VAL A 49 -3.68 3.98 14.66
C VAL A 49 -3.95 2.82 15.60
N LEU A 50 -5.00 2.03 15.34
CA LEU A 50 -5.33 0.87 16.16
C LEU A 50 -4.24 -0.20 16.14
N ARG A 51 -3.58 -0.39 15.00
CA ARG A 51 -2.49 -1.34 14.83
C ARG A 51 -1.27 -0.94 15.66
N GLU A 52 -0.87 0.33 15.63
CA GLU A 52 0.23 0.85 16.46
C GLU A 52 -0.07 0.73 17.96
N GLU A 53 -1.27 1.12 18.39
CA GLU A 53 -1.70 0.92 19.78
C GLU A 53 -1.62 -0.55 20.22
N CYS A 54 -2.03 -1.46 19.35
CA CYS A 54 -1.99 -2.90 19.63
C CYS A 54 -0.57 -3.45 19.63
N GLN A 55 0.34 -2.93 18.80
CA GLN A 55 1.77 -3.27 18.81
C GLN A 55 2.47 -2.81 20.08
N GLU A 56 2.09 -1.65 20.63
CA GLU A 56 2.62 -1.11 21.90
C GLU A 56 1.94 -1.68 23.15
N SER A 57 0.89 -2.50 22.97
CA SER A 57 0.21 -3.13 24.10
C SER A 57 1.15 -4.06 24.88
N ALA A 58 0.96 -4.17 26.20
CA ALA A 58 1.82 -4.99 27.04
C ALA A 58 1.94 -6.46 26.59
N LYS A 59 0.93 -7.00 25.90
CA LYS A 59 0.94 -8.38 25.38
C LYS A 59 1.76 -8.52 24.09
N CYS A 60 1.69 -7.53 23.20
CA CYS A 60 2.32 -7.62 21.88
C CYS A 60 3.67 -6.90 21.79
N LYS A 61 3.95 -5.94 22.67
CA LYS A 61 5.20 -5.18 22.71
C LYS A 61 6.46 -6.06 22.68
N PRO A 62 6.58 -7.15 23.44
CA PRO A 62 7.75 -8.02 23.34
C PRO A 62 7.92 -8.62 21.93
N LEU A 63 6.82 -8.99 21.26
CA LEU A 63 6.86 -9.55 19.90
C LEU A 63 7.22 -8.48 18.88
N THR A 64 6.72 -7.26 19.07
CA THR A 64 7.12 -6.08 18.28
C THR A 64 8.62 -5.82 18.42
N GLU A 65 9.16 -5.82 19.64
CA GLU A 65 10.59 -5.62 19.91
C GLU A 65 11.45 -6.73 19.29
N HIS A 66 11.01 -8.00 19.36
CA HIS A 66 11.68 -9.11 18.68
C HIS A 66 11.74 -8.92 17.16
N PHE A 67 10.64 -8.51 16.55
CA PHE A 67 10.59 -8.23 15.11
C PHE A 67 11.51 -7.07 14.72
N LEU A 68 11.49 -5.96 15.47
CA LEU A 68 12.37 -4.82 15.22
C LEU A 68 13.84 -5.18 15.37
N HIS A 69 14.19 -5.92 16.42
CA HIS A 69 15.55 -6.40 16.63
C HIS A 69 16.01 -7.35 15.50
N CYS A 70 15.14 -8.25 15.02
CA CYS A 70 15.47 -9.07 13.85
C CYS A 70 15.75 -8.19 12.63
N GLN A 71 14.88 -7.21 12.35
CA GLN A 71 15.06 -6.30 11.22
C GLN A 71 16.37 -5.53 11.31
N GLU A 72 16.69 -4.97 12.48
CA GLU A 72 17.96 -4.25 12.72
C GLU A 72 19.16 -5.14 12.41
N LYS A 73 19.18 -6.37 12.92
CA LYS A 73 20.26 -7.34 12.69
C LYS A 73 20.40 -7.73 11.22
N VAL A 74 19.29 -8.05 10.55
CA VAL A 74 19.30 -8.44 9.13
C VAL A 74 19.71 -7.27 8.24
N GLN A 75 19.21 -6.06 8.50
CA GLN A 75 19.56 -4.85 7.76
C GLN A 75 21.03 -4.43 7.99
N ALA A 76 21.58 -4.68 9.19
CA ALA A 76 22.99 -4.47 9.50
C ALA A 76 23.92 -5.52 8.84
N GLY A 77 23.37 -6.58 8.24
CA GLY A 77 24.16 -7.69 7.69
C GLY A 77 24.78 -8.58 8.77
N GLU A 78 24.30 -8.49 10.01
CA GLU A 78 24.71 -9.31 11.14
C GLU A 78 23.88 -10.62 11.24
N GLY A 79 22.90 -10.77 10.35
CA GLY A 79 22.14 -12.00 10.20
C GLY A 79 22.89 -13.11 9.47
N PHE A 80 22.34 -14.32 9.52
CA PHE A 80 22.85 -15.46 8.76
C PHE A 80 22.53 -15.32 7.26
N LYS A 81 23.27 -16.06 6.43
CA LYS A 81 23.02 -16.06 4.99
C LYS A 81 21.61 -16.60 4.71
N GLY A 82 20.76 -15.74 4.16
CA GLY A 82 19.36 -16.07 3.86
C GLY A 82 18.43 -16.00 5.07
N GLU A 83 18.88 -15.38 6.17
CA GLU A 83 17.98 -15.03 7.27
C GLU A 83 16.98 -13.96 6.83
N ASP A 84 15.71 -14.17 7.19
CA ASP A 84 14.63 -13.20 7.10
C ASP A 84 13.92 -13.08 8.45
N CYS A 85 13.02 -12.10 8.58
CA CYS A 85 12.29 -11.83 9.82
C CYS A 85 10.80 -12.19 9.71
N VAL A 86 10.44 -13.10 8.81
CA VAL A 86 9.02 -13.43 8.53
C VAL A 86 8.38 -14.13 9.72
N GLU A 87 9.15 -14.94 10.45
CA GLU A 87 8.66 -15.61 11.65
C GLU A 87 8.29 -14.59 12.75
N GLU A 88 9.18 -13.66 13.09
CA GLU A 88 8.93 -12.62 14.08
C GLU A 88 7.81 -11.68 13.62
N MET A 89 7.76 -11.36 12.32
CA MET A 89 6.66 -10.60 11.73
C MET A 89 5.31 -11.30 11.96
N PHE A 90 5.22 -12.61 11.71
CA PHE A 90 3.99 -13.36 11.92
C PHE A 90 3.59 -13.44 13.39
N HIS A 91 4.53 -13.59 14.32
CA HIS A 91 4.22 -13.54 15.74
C HIS A 91 3.67 -12.17 16.16
N MET A 92 4.31 -11.09 15.73
CA MET A 92 3.86 -9.71 16.00
C MET A 92 2.49 -9.45 15.38
N MET A 93 2.31 -9.75 14.09
CA MET A 93 1.05 -9.55 13.37
C MET A 93 -0.08 -10.37 13.97
N HIS A 94 0.15 -11.65 14.29
CA HIS A 94 -0.87 -12.48 14.91
C HIS A 94 -1.35 -11.89 16.25
N CYS A 95 -0.43 -11.35 17.05
CA CYS A 95 -0.81 -10.69 18.30
C CYS A 95 -1.59 -9.39 18.05
N ALA A 96 -1.06 -8.53 17.17
CA ALA A 96 -1.66 -7.24 16.86
C ALA A 96 -3.05 -7.41 16.24
N ASP A 97 -3.22 -8.31 15.26
CA ASP A 97 -4.49 -8.52 14.56
C ASP A 97 -5.58 -9.05 15.51
N ASN A 98 -5.22 -9.95 16.44
CA ASN A 98 -6.15 -10.40 17.49
C ASN A 98 -6.60 -9.25 18.41
N CYS A 99 -5.74 -8.24 18.61
CA CYS A 99 -6.07 -7.04 19.37
C CYS A 99 -6.88 -6.01 18.55
N VAL A 100 -6.54 -5.83 17.27
CA VAL A 100 -7.14 -4.83 16.37
C VAL A 100 -8.53 -5.25 15.93
N ALA A 101 -8.74 -6.51 15.56
CA ALA A 101 -10.00 -6.98 14.98
C ALA A 101 -11.26 -6.54 15.74
N PRO A 102 -11.41 -6.80 17.06
CA PRO A 102 -12.62 -6.37 17.77
C PRO A 102 -12.78 -4.85 17.86
N LYS A 103 -11.68 -4.07 17.88
CA LYS A 103 -11.72 -2.61 17.93
C LYS A 103 -12.14 -2.03 16.58
N LEU A 104 -11.50 -2.49 15.49
CA LEU A 104 -11.73 -2.00 14.14
C LEU A 104 -13.16 -2.29 13.68
N PHE A 105 -13.61 -3.55 13.79
CA PHE A 105 -14.96 -3.93 13.34
C PHE A 105 -16.09 -3.34 14.21
N SER A 106 -15.79 -2.76 15.37
CA SER A 106 -16.78 -1.98 16.14
C SER A 106 -17.02 -0.58 15.59
N LYS A 107 -16.13 -0.09 14.73
CA LYS A 107 -16.13 1.26 14.17
C LYS A 107 -16.54 1.29 12.70
N LEU A 108 -16.22 0.24 11.96
CA LEU A 108 -16.69 0.04 10.59
C LEU A 108 -18.20 -0.25 10.61
N ARG A 109 -18.96 0.43 9.74
CA ARG A 109 -20.41 0.27 9.57
C ARG A 109 -20.76 -0.16 8.16
#